data_AF-A0A517DQM3-F1
#
_entry.id   AF-A0A517DQM3-F1
#
_cell.length_a   1.000
_cell.length_b   1.000
_cell.length_c   1.000
_cell.angle_alpha   90.00
_cell.angle_beta   90.00
_cell.angle_gamma   90.00
#
_symmetry.space_group_name_H-M   'P 1'
#
loop_
_entity.id
_entity.type
_entity.pdbx_description
1 polymer ?
#
loop_
_entity_poly.entity_id
_entity_poly.type
_entity_poly.pdbx_seq_one_letter_code
_entity_poly.pdbx_strand_id
1 'polypeptide(L)'
;MHGRHYPRNVTGLPVYNQVNYSVCPLHKPTAFGITQIRECELVNEEIKKLIEDNRSQLASNIRDITGILLKNERIYQMIDEYIVAKDYCYTHTNKYNIPYSVLYTRKAIELFGQRIDSSELGNRIHLAIKERSGKFDVEEGRIVKKVEEFVSLHLLVSNHRIRGSKQYMTICIGEKNGHEDTHCIIQEEIEMKQYIYRLKNYVE
;
A
#
# COMPACT_ATOMS: atom_id res chain seq x y z
N MET A 1 -6.45 -12.97 20.76
CA MET A 1 -7.90 -13.19 20.53
C MET A 1 -8.18 -12.82 19.07
N HIS A 2 -8.55 -13.78 18.22
CA HIS A 2 -8.82 -13.50 16.80
C HIS A 2 -10.30 -13.77 16.52
N GLY A 3 -11.04 -12.72 16.15
CA GLY A 3 -12.44 -12.87 15.74
C GLY A 3 -12.53 -13.71 14.46
N ARG A 4 -13.41 -14.71 14.46
CA ARG A 4 -13.73 -15.50 13.26
C ARG A 4 -15.13 -15.14 12.80
N HIS A 5 -15.32 -15.07 11.49
CA HIS A 5 -16.66 -14.98 10.91
C HIS A 5 -17.46 -16.23 11.28
N TYR A 6 -18.69 -16.04 11.75
CA TYR A 6 -19.52 -17.14 12.22
C TYR A 6 -20.92 -17.08 11.59
N PRO A 7 -21.36 -18.12 10.86
CA PRO A 7 -22.61 -18.08 10.10
C PRO A 7 -23.85 -18.38 10.97
N ARG A 8 -23.81 -18.04 12.26
CA ARG A 8 -24.90 -18.26 13.21
C ARG A 8 -24.87 -17.22 14.34
N ASN A 9 -26.01 -17.04 14.99
CA ASN A 9 -26.12 -16.17 16.17
C ASN A 9 -25.16 -16.65 17.27
N VAL A 10 -24.50 -15.68 17.91
CA VAL A 10 -23.68 -15.91 19.10
C VAL A 10 -24.27 -15.07 20.22
N THR A 11 -24.58 -15.70 21.35
CA THR A 11 -25.14 -15.00 22.52
C THR A 11 -24.24 -13.83 22.93
N GLY A 12 -24.83 -12.65 23.08
CA GLY A 12 -24.10 -11.42 23.43
C GLY A 12 -23.51 -10.66 22.24
N LEU A 13 -23.67 -11.13 21.00
CA LEU A 13 -23.33 -10.40 19.77
C LEU A 13 -24.60 -10.04 18.98
N PRO A 14 -24.52 -9.04 18.08
CA PRO A 14 -25.61 -8.75 17.14
C PRO A 14 -26.05 -9.99 16.35
N VAL A 15 -27.34 -10.02 16.00
CA VAL A 15 -27.95 -11.11 15.23
C VAL A 15 -27.21 -11.28 13.90
N TYR A 16 -26.90 -12.53 13.56
CA TYR A 16 -26.27 -12.90 12.31
C TYR A 16 -27.11 -12.41 11.11
N ASN A 17 -26.44 -11.79 10.14
CA ASN A 17 -27.05 -11.36 8.90
C ASN A 17 -26.24 -11.94 7.72
N GLN A 18 -26.86 -12.87 6.99
CA GLN A 18 -26.25 -13.54 5.83
C GLN A 18 -25.82 -12.57 4.74
N VAL A 19 -26.60 -11.50 4.50
CA VAL A 19 -26.25 -10.49 3.49
C VAL A 19 -24.95 -9.80 3.90
N ASN A 20 -24.89 -9.30 5.14
CA ASN A 20 -23.69 -8.63 5.68
C ASN A 20 -22.46 -9.55 5.68
N TYR A 21 -22.66 -10.84 5.97
CA TYR A 21 -21.60 -11.84 5.91
C TYR A 21 -21.05 -12.01 4.48
N SER A 22 -21.95 -12.17 3.50
CA SER A 22 -21.60 -12.40 2.10
C SER A 22 -20.92 -11.20 1.43
N VAL A 23 -21.24 -9.97 1.86
CA VAL A 23 -20.63 -8.74 1.33
C VAL A 23 -19.42 -8.26 2.14
N CYS A 24 -19.05 -8.96 3.22
CA CYS A 24 -17.95 -8.53 4.07
C CYS A 24 -16.60 -8.65 3.35
N PRO A 25 -15.85 -7.54 3.16
CA PRO A 25 -14.57 -7.57 2.45
C PRO A 25 -13.48 -8.35 3.18
N LEU A 26 -13.67 -8.61 4.49
CA LEU A 26 -12.76 -9.42 5.30
C LEU A 26 -13.07 -10.92 5.21
N HIS A 27 -14.31 -11.29 4.90
CA HIS A 27 -14.69 -12.68 4.71
C HIS A 27 -14.35 -13.16 3.29
N LYS A 28 -14.61 -12.31 2.29
CA LYS A 28 -14.39 -12.60 0.87
C LYS A 28 -13.53 -11.50 0.24
N PRO A 29 -12.21 -11.51 0.48
CA PRO A 29 -11.34 -10.51 -0.13
C PRO A 29 -11.34 -10.63 -1.65
N THR A 30 -11.32 -9.50 -2.33
CA THR A 30 -11.20 -9.41 -3.79
C THR A 30 -9.72 -9.24 -4.14
N ALA A 31 -9.22 -10.02 -5.10
CA ALA A 31 -7.85 -9.88 -5.59
C ALA A 31 -7.63 -8.45 -6.13
N PHE A 32 -6.43 -7.90 -5.91
CA PHE A 32 -6.11 -6.57 -6.42
C PHE A 32 -6.02 -6.68 -7.94
N GLY A 33 -6.75 -5.80 -8.62
CA GLY A 33 -6.87 -5.80 -10.07
C GLY A 33 -7.59 -4.54 -10.52
N ILE A 34 -6.98 -3.84 -11.48
CA ILE A 34 -7.49 -2.61 -12.08
C ILE A 34 -8.41 -2.99 -13.25
N THR A 35 -9.42 -3.82 -12.95
CA THR A 35 -10.26 -4.46 -13.97
C THR A 35 -11.74 -4.16 -13.81
N GLN A 36 -12.21 -3.98 -12.56
CA GLN A 36 -13.62 -3.77 -12.26
C GLN A 36 -13.81 -2.60 -11.31
N ILE A 37 -14.65 -1.65 -11.74
CA ILE A 37 -15.08 -0.51 -10.95
C ILE A 37 -16.33 -0.89 -10.15
N ARG A 38 -16.40 -0.46 -8.90
CA ARG A 38 -17.55 -0.59 -8.01
C ARG A 38 -18.58 0.49 -8.34
N GLU A 39 -19.81 0.06 -8.62
CA GLU A 39 -20.91 0.96 -8.99
C GLU A 39 -21.62 1.59 -7.77
N CYS A 40 -21.35 1.12 -6.56
CA CYS A 40 -22.00 1.63 -5.36
C CYS A 40 -21.41 2.98 -4.90
N GLU A 41 -22.07 4.06 -5.30
CA GLU A 41 -21.62 5.43 -5.02
C GLU A 41 -21.49 5.74 -3.52
N LEU A 42 -22.41 5.23 -2.69
CA LEU A 42 -22.35 5.43 -1.24
C LEU A 42 -21.06 4.88 -0.63
N VAL A 43 -20.61 3.70 -1.08
CA VAL A 43 -19.37 3.08 -0.61
C VAL A 43 -18.15 3.82 -1.18
N ASN A 44 -18.22 4.28 -2.42
CA ASN A 44 -17.15 5.06 -3.05
C ASN A 44 -16.93 6.37 -2.29
N GLU A 45 -18.00 7.11 -1.98
CA GLU A 45 -17.95 8.35 -1.21
C GLU A 45 -17.50 8.13 0.25
N GLU A 46 -17.90 7.03 0.90
CA GLU A 46 -17.37 6.67 2.23
C GLU A 46 -15.84 6.48 2.17
N ILE A 47 -15.33 5.70 1.22
CA ILE A 47 -13.89 5.45 1.09
C ILE A 47 -13.13 6.73 0.77
N LYS A 48 -13.67 7.56 -0.15
CA LYS A 48 -13.08 8.85 -0.49
C LYS A 48 -12.94 9.75 0.74
N LYS A 49 -13.99 9.90 1.55
CA LYS A 49 -13.95 10.69 2.79
C LYS A 49 -12.95 10.11 3.79
N LEU A 50 -12.88 8.78 3.94
CA LEU A 50 -11.87 8.16 4.78
C LEU A 50 -10.45 8.52 4.33
N ILE A 51 -10.19 8.60 3.02
CA ILE A 51 -8.89 9.01 2.49
C ILE A 51 -8.60 10.47 2.83
N GLU A 52 -9.54 11.37 2.53
CA GLU A 52 -9.41 12.81 2.73
C GLU A 52 -9.22 13.18 4.21
N ASP A 53 -9.97 12.56 5.11
CA ASP A 53 -9.91 12.84 6.55
C ASP A 53 -8.64 12.29 7.22
N ASN A 54 -8.00 11.28 6.64
CA ASN A 54 -6.92 10.52 7.29
C ASN A 54 -5.57 10.59 6.57
N ARG A 55 -5.35 11.60 5.71
CA ARG A 55 -4.12 11.73 4.90
C ARG A 55 -2.82 11.54 5.67
N SER A 56 -2.69 12.13 6.86
CA SER A 56 -1.48 11.99 7.70
C SER A 56 -1.27 10.56 8.20
N GLN A 57 -2.35 9.88 8.61
CA GLN A 57 -2.27 8.49 9.03
C GLN A 57 -1.97 7.57 7.84
N LEU A 58 -2.57 7.84 6.66
CA LEU A 58 -2.23 7.14 5.42
C LEU A 58 -0.75 7.29 5.08
N ALA A 59 -0.19 8.48 5.23
CA ALA A 59 1.23 8.72 4.99
C ALA A 59 2.13 7.93 5.94
N SER A 60 1.78 7.84 7.23
CA SER A 60 2.50 6.96 8.17
C SER A 60 2.43 5.51 7.73
N ASN A 61 1.23 5.01 7.44
CA ASN A 61 1.04 3.61 7.05
C ASN A 61 1.77 3.25 5.75
N ILE A 62 1.84 4.16 4.78
CA ILE A 62 2.60 3.97 3.53
C ILE A 62 4.10 3.83 3.82
N ARG A 63 4.66 4.63 4.74
CA ARG A 63 6.07 4.48 5.15
C ARG A 63 6.30 3.13 5.82
N ASP A 64 5.40 2.75 6.73
CA ASP A 64 5.48 1.48 7.45
C ASP A 64 5.42 0.27 6.49
N ILE A 65 4.59 0.35 5.45
CA ILE A 65 4.47 -0.69 4.42
C ILE A 65 5.75 -0.78 3.58
N THR A 66 6.26 0.38 3.14
CA THR A 66 7.35 0.43 2.16
C THR A 66 8.74 0.29 2.77
N GLY A 67 8.90 0.57 4.07
CA GLY A 67 10.22 0.68 4.71
C GLY A 67 11.01 1.92 4.26
N ILE A 68 10.37 2.87 3.58
CA ILE A 68 10.99 4.10 3.07
C ILE A 68 10.32 5.31 3.73
N LEU A 69 11.14 6.22 4.25
CA LEU A 69 10.71 7.51 4.82
C LEU A 69 10.43 8.53 3.71
N LEU A 70 9.41 8.24 2.91
CA LEU A 70 8.94 9.13 1.84
C LEU A 70 8.48 10.47 2.42
N LYS A 71 8.82 11.58 1.76
CA LYS A 71 8.33 12.91 2.15
C LYS A 71 6.80 13.02 2.05
N ASN A 72 6.18 13.78 2.94
CA ASN A 72 4.73 13.97 2.96
C ASN A 72 4.21 14.52 1.63
N GLU A 73 4.92 15.48 1.02
CA GLU A 73 4.52 16.10 -0.24
C GLU A 73 4.37 15.04 -1.35
N ARG A 74 5.30 14.09 -1.43
CA ARG A 74 5.24 13.00 -2.42
C ARG A 74 4.08 12.05 -2.15
N ILE A 75 3.84 11.69 -0.89
CA ILE A 75 2.72 10.82 -0.53
C ILE A 75 1.38 11.50 -0.79
N TYR A 76 1.26 12.77 -0.43
CA TYR A 76 0.04 13.55 -0.66
C TYR A 76 -0.25 13.70 -2.15
N GLN A 77 0.78 13.96 -2.96
CA GLN A 77 0.62 13.94 -4.42
C GLN A 77 0.11 12.58 -4.91
N MET A 78 0.69 11.45 -4.45
CA MET A 78 0.19 10.13 -4.83
C MET A 78 -1.28 9.91 -4.43
N ILE A 79 -1.68 10.38 -3.25
CA ILE A 79 -3.06 10.32 -2.77
C ILE A 79 -3.99 11.18 -3.63
N ASP A 80 -3.56 12.38 -4.01
CA ASP A 80 -4.34 13.28 -4.86
C ASP A 80 -4.56 12.66 -6.24
N GLU A 81 -3.49 12.14 -6.86
CA GLU A 81 -3.59 11.44 -8.14
C GLU A 81 -4.49 10.20 -8.06
N TYR A 82 -4.48 9.48 -6.94
CA TYR A 82 -5.35 8.34 -6.67
C TYR A 82 -6.83 8.75 -6.55
N ILE A 83 -7.12 9.88 -5.90
CA ILE A 83 -8.48 10.45 -5.81
C ILE A 83 -8.95 10.95 -7.18
N VAL A 84 -8.11 11.70 -7.90
CA VAL A 84 -8.42 12.26 -9.21
C VAL A 84 -8.70 11.15 -10.23
N ALA A 85 -7.92 10.08 -10.22
CA ALA A 85 -8.13 8.91 -11.07
C ALA A 85 -9.36 8.07 -10.67
N LYS A 86 -9.98 8.35 -9.52
CA LYS A 86 -11.06 7.56 -8.91
C LYS A 86 -10.68 6.09 -8.65
N ASP A 87 -9.41 5.82 -8.38
CA ASP A 87 -8.90 4.47 -8.18
C ASP A 87 -9.48 3.80 -6.90
N TYR A 88 -9.94 4.59 -5.94
CA TYR A 88 -10.68 4.07 -4.77
C TYR A 88 -12.00 3.39 -5.13
N CYS A 89 -12.51 3.61 -6.34
CA CYS A 89 -13.70 2.95 -6.85
C CYS A 89 -13.44 1.52 -7.31
N TYR A 90 -12.20 1.04 -7.48
CA TYR A 90 -11.99 -0.36 -7.85
C TYR A 90 -12.53 -1.32 -6.78
N THR A 91 -13.10 -2.45 -7.21
CA THR A 91 -13.77 -3.43 -6.33
C THR A 91 -12.85 -4.02 -5.27
N HIS A 92 -11.54 -4.05 -5.53
CA HIS A 92 -10.52 -4.51 -4.58
C HIS A 92 -10.30 -3.56 -3.40
N THR A 93 -10.62 -2.27 -3.54
CA THR A 93 -10.43 -1.29 -2.49
C THR A 93 -11.52 -1.47 -1.44
N ASN A 94 -11.16 -1.41 -0.17
CA ASN A 94 -12.10 -1.30 0.95
C ASN A 94 -11.44 -0.52 2.08
N LYS A 95 -12.22 -0.14 3.10
CA LYS A 95 -11.74 0.69 4.21
C LYS A 95 -10.56 0.12 5.00
N TYR A 96 -10.28 -1.17 4.88
CA TYR A 96 -9.21 -1.84 5.63
C TYR A 96 -7.89 -1.95 4.85
N ASN A 97 -7.87 -1.68 3.54
CA ASN A 97 -6.69 -1.89 2.70
C ASN A 97 -6.28 -0.65 1.88
N ILE A 98 -6.80 0.54 2.20
CA ILE A 98 -6.59 1.79 1.44
C ILE A 98 -5.11 2.04 1.11
N PRO A 99 -4.13 1.97 2.05
CA PRO A 99 -2.72 2.21 1.72
C PRO A 99 -2.17 1.28 0.64
N TYR A 100 -2.55 0.00 0.68
CA TYR A 100 -2.13 -0.98 -0.32
C TYR A 100 -2.74 -0.67 -1.67
N SER A 101 -4.01 -0.26 -1.72
CA SER A 101 -4.65 0.13 -2.98
C SER A 101 -4.00 1.37 -3.59
N VAL A 102 -3.67 2.37 -2.76
CA VAL A 102 -2.88 3.54 -3.20
C VAL A 102 -1.55 3.08 -3.78
N LEU A 103 -0.80 2.23 -3.08
CA LEU A 103 0.51 1.76 -3.56
C LEU A 103 0.42 0.90 -4.83
N TYR A 104 -0.59 0.04 -4.93
CA TYR A 104 -0.77 -0.92 -6.02
C TYR A 104 -1.15 -0.26 -7.34
N THR A 105 -1.88 0.85 -7.28
CA THR A 105 -2.38 1.56 -8.47
C THR A 105 -1.35 2.51 -9.09
N ARG A 106 -0.19 2.70 -8.44
CA ARG A 106 0.89 3.57 -8.95
C ARG A 106 1.94 2.77 -9.72
N LYS A 107 2.51 3.38 -10.77
CA LYS A 107 3.46 2.73 -11.69
C LYS A 107 4.82 2.43 -11.06
N ALA A 108 5.37 3.35 -10.28
CA ALA A 108 6.67 3.25 -9.61
C ALA A 108 6.88 4.46 -8.69
N ILE A 109 7.53 4.26 -7.54
CA ILE A 109 7.89 5.33 -6.60
C ILE A 109 9.40 5.54 -6.65
N GLU A 110 9.84 6.69 -7.14
CA GLU A 110 11.26 7.06 -7.22
C GLU A 110 11.86 7.29 -5.83
N LEU A 111 12.95 6.59 -5.53
CA LEU A 111 13.56 6.47 -4.21
C LEU A 111 14.82 7.33 -4.04
N PHE A 112 15.38 7.90 -5.11
CA PHE A 112 16.56 8.75 -4.98
C PHE A 112 16.35 9.87 -3.95
N GLY A 113 17.36 10.06 -3.10
CA GLY A 113 17.37 11.07 -2.04
C GLY A 113 16.42 10.78 -0.87
N GLN A 114 15.67 9.68 -0.86
CA GLN A 114 14.83 9.30 0.28
C GLN A 114 15.66 8.64 1.39
N ARG A 115 15.15 8.70 2.63
CA ARG A 115 15.75 7.95 3.75
C ARG A 115 15.08 6.59 3.87
N ILE A 116 15.85 5.60 4.29
CA ILE A 116 15.37 4.26 4.60
C ILE A 116 14.99 4.24 6.09
N ASP A 117 13.86 3.61 6.38
CA ASP A 117 13.39 3.44 7.75
C ASP A 117 14.23 2.38 8.50
N SER A 118 14.28 2.44 9.82
CA SER A 118 15.03 1.47 10.66
C SER A 118 14.26 0.17 10.95
N SER A 119 13.10 -0.04 10.32
CA SER A 119 12.33 -1.30 10.41
C SER A 119 13.09 -2.49 9.82
N GLU A 120 12.60 -3.69 10.11
CA GLU A 120 13.15 -4.94 9.59
C GLU A 120 13.22 -4.97 8.05
N LEU A 121 12.16 -4.49 7.39
CA LEU A 121 12.12 -4.34 5.93
C LEU A 121 13.10 -3.26 5.47
N GLY A 122 13.15 -2.11 6.15
CA GLY A 122 14.10 -1.05 5.83
C GLY A 122 15.56 -1.50 5.91
N ASN A 123 15.92 -2.28 6.94
CA ASN A 123 17.26 -2.86 7.06
C ASN A 123 17.58 -3.84 5.92
N ARG A 124 16.62 -4.67 5.48
CA ARG A 124 16.80 -5.54 4.31
C ARG A 124 16.99 -4.72 3.02
N ILE A 125 16.22 -3.64 2.85
CA ILE A 125 16.36 -2.73 1.70
C ILE A 125 17.74 -2.08 1.71
N HIS A 126 18.19 -1.57 2.86
CA HIS A 126 19.51 -0.97 3.03
C HIS A 126 20.62 -1.93 2.59
N LEU A 127 20.58 -3.16 3.11
CA LEU A 127 21.58 -4.18 2.80
C LEU A 127 21.55 -4.55 1.31
N ALA A 128 20.36 -4.74 0.73
CA ALA A 128 20.23 -5.10 -0.67
C ALA A 128 20.76 -4.00 -1.61
N ILE A 129 20.51 -2.72 -1.31
CA ILE A 129 21.09 -1.61 -2.09
C ILE A 129 22.62 -1.63 -1.96
N LYS A 130 23.17 -1.75 -0.75
CA LYS A 130 24.61 -1.79 -0.51
C LYS A 130 25.31 -2.92 -1.28
N GLU A 131 24.72 -4.12 -1.26
CA GLU A 131 25.34 -5.34 -1.80
C GLU A 131 25.10 -5.55 -3.30
N ARG A 132 23.97 -5.09 -3.83
CA ARG A 132 23.50 -5.49 -5.18
C ARG A 132 23.35 -4.32 -6.14
N SER A 133 23.19 -3.09 -5.66
CA SER A 133 23.05 -1.92 -6.55
C SER A 133 24.42 -1.50 -7.10
N GLY A 134 24.54 -1.53 -8.43
CA GLY A 134 25.70 -0.97 -9.12
C GLY A 134 25.68 0.55 -9.23
N LYS A 135 24.50 1.17 -9.06
CA LYS A 135 24.25 2.59 -9.39
C LYS A 135 23.93 3.46 -8.17
N PHE A 136 23.51 2.87 -7.07
CA PHE A 136 23.10 3.56 -5.84
C PHE A 136 23.84 3.04 -4.61
N ASP A 137 23.95 3.90 -3.61
CA ASP A 137 24.42 3.57 -2.27
C ASP A 137 23.49 4.11 -1.18
N VAL A 138 23.79 3.78 0.07
CA VAL A 138 23.16 4.40 1.24
C VAL A 138 24.22 5.07 2.12
N GLU A 139 24.08 6.38 2.32
CA GLU A 139 24.93 7.21 3.17
C GLU A 139 24.07 7.86 4.26
N GLU A 140 24.45 7.68 5.53
CA GLU A 140 23.68 8.20 6.68
C GLU A 140 22.18 7.84 6.65
N GLY A 141 21.86 6.66 6.10
CA GLY A 141 20.49 6.18 5.92
C GLY A 141 19.72 6.82 4.75
N ARG A 142 20.37 7.64 3.93
CA ARG A 142 19.81 8.24 2.71
C ARG A 142 20.32 7.53 1.47
N ILE A 143 19.42 7.29 0.51
CA ILE A 143 19.76 6.73 -0.80
C ILE A 143 20.45 7.80 -1.63
N VAL A 144 21.68 7.51 -2.05
CA VAL A 144 22.53 8.37 -2.88
C VAL A 144 22.94 7.63 -4.15
N LYS A 145 23.47 8.36 -5.12
CA LYS A 145 23.87 7.84 -6.43
C LYS A 145 25.38 7.68 -6.49
N LYS A 146 25.86 6.55 -7.01
CA LYS A 146 27.29 6.23 -7.17
C LYS A 146 27.89 6.74 -8.49
N VAL A 147 27.04 7.08 -9.44
CA VAL A 147 27.41 7.30 -10.85
C VAL A 147 26.92 8.64 -11.38
N GLU A 148 27.51 9.13 -12.47
CA GLU A 148 27.12 10.43 -13.06
C GLU A 148 25.93 10.32 -14.02
N GLU A 149 25.69 9.16 -14.65
CA GLU A 149 24.65 8.97 -15.68
C GLU A 149 23.23 9.06 -15.11
N PHE A 150 22.24 9.46 -15.90
CA PHE A 150 20.86 9.54 -15.43
C PHE A 150 20.26 8.14 -15.16
N VAL A 151 20.36 7.72 -13.91
CA VAL A 151 19.80 6.46 -13.38
C VAL A 151 18.67 6.73 -12.40
N SER A 152 17.82 5.73 -12.22
CA SER A 152 16.64 5.83 -11.37
C SER A 152 16.48 4.58 -10.51
N LEU A 153 15.98 4.75 -9.28
CA LEU A 153 15.74 3.67 -8.33
C LEU A 153 14.27 3.70 -7.93
N HIS A 154 13.54 2.64 -8.18
CA HIS A 154 12.08 2.63 -8.01
C HIS A 154 11.62 1.55 -7.07
N LEU A 155 10.58 1.86 -6.29
CA LEU A 155 9.78 0.89 -5.57
C LEU A 155 8.45 0.63 -6.29
N LEU A 156 8.07 -0.63 -6.40
CA LEU A 156 6.77 -1.08 -6.89
C LEU A 156 6.12 -2.02 -5.88
N VAL A 157 4.81 -1.87 -5.68
CA VAL A 157 3.98 -2.81 -4.92
C VAL A 157 3.04 -3.53 -5.87
N SER A 158 3.10 -4.84 -5.93
CA SER A 158 2.39 -5.65 -6.93
C SER A 158 1.97 -7.03 -6.40
N ASN A 159 1.46 -7.89 -7.29
CA ASN A 159 1.22 -9.32 -7.03
C ASN A 159 0.43 -9.63 -5.76
N HIS A 160 -0.80 -9.13 -5.65
CA HIS A 160 -1.69 -9.50 -4.55
C HIS A 160 -2.02 -10.99 -4.59
N ARG A 161 -1.76 -11.67 -3.47
CA ARG A 161 -2.06 -13.08 -3.29
C ARG A 161 -2.89 -13.28 -2.03
N ILE A 162 -3.93 -14.08 -2.15
CA ILE A 162 -4.76 -14.53 -1.03
C ILE A 162 -4.37 -15.97 -0.71
N ARG A 163 -3.92 -16.24 0.52
CA ARG A 163 -3.59 -17.59 1.00
C ARG A 163 -4.34 -17.85 2.31
N GLY A 164 -5.42 -18.62 2.22
CA GLY A 164 -6.32 -18.83 3.36
C GLY A 164 -6.93 -17.51 3.83
N SER A 165 -6.77 -17.19 5.12
CA SER A 165 -7.27 -15.94 5.71
C SER A 165 -6.28 -14.76 5.61
N LYS A 166 -5.12 -14.96 4.97
CA LYS A 166 -4.07 -13.95 4.86
C LYS A 166 -3.96 -13.42 3.44
N GLN A 167 -3.56 -12.16 3.34
CA GLN A 167 -3.32 -11.45 2.09
C GLN A 167 -1.88 -11.00 2.04
N TYR A 168 -1.27 -11.05 0.86
CA TYR A 168 0.15 -10.75 0.66
C TYR A 168 0.33 -9.88 -0.58
N MET A 169 1.33 -8.99 -0.54
CA MET A 169 1.78 -8.25 -1.73
C MET A 169 3.27 -8.39 -1.90
N THR A 170 3.76 -8.19 -3.12
CA THR A 170 5.18 -8.11 -3.41
C THR A 170 5.63 -6.66 -3.39
N ILE A 171 6.69 -6.36 -2.63
CA ILE A 171 7.47 -5.13 -2.77
C ILE A 171 8.70 -5.47 -3.59
N CYS A 172 8.92 -4.72 -4.67
CA CYS A 172 10.09 -4.83 -5.53
C CYS A 172 10.80 -3.48 -5.57
N ILE A 173 12.11 -3.48 -5.35
CA ILE A 173 12.96 -2.31 -5.63
C ILE A 173 13.89 -2.68 -6.78
N GLY A 174 13.90 -1.84 -7.81
CA GLY A 174 14.74 -2.04 -8.98
C GLY A 174 15.37 -0.74 -9.46
N GLU A 175 16.54 -0.86 -10.08
CA GLU A 175 17.26 0.25 -10.70
C GLU A 175 17.17 0.17 -12.22
N LYS A 176 17.21 1.33 -12.87
CA LYS A 176 17.14 1.45 -14.33
C LYS A 176 18.07 2.56 -14.82
N ASN A 177 18.69 2.36 -15.97
CA ASN A 177 19.40 3.40 -16.73
C ASN A 177 18.63 3.68 -18.03
N GLY A 178 18.02 4.87 -18.14
CA GLY A 178 17.25 5.25 -19.33
C GLY A 178 16.20 4.22 -19.78
N HIS A 179 16.42 3.62 -20.95
CA HIS A 179 15.53 2.65 -21.59
C HIS A 179 15.89 1.17 -21.34
N GLU A 180 16.95 0.89 -20.59
CA GLU A 180 17.37 -0.48 -20.26
C GLU A 180 16.32 -1.24 -19.42
N ASP A 181 16.43 -2.56 -19.37
CA ASP A 181 15.62 -3.36 -18.46
C ASP A 181 15.86 -3.00 -16.99
N THR A 182 14.81 -3.10 -16.17
CA THR A 182 14.92 -2.86 -14.74
C THR A 182 15.68 -4.01 -14.07
N HIS A 183 16.81 -3.70 -13.45
CA HIS A 183 17.54 -4.64 -12.61
C HIS A 183 16.89 -4.68 -11.22
N CYS A 184 16.33 -5.83 -10.84
CA CYS A 184 15.73 -6.03 -9.52
C CYS A 184 16.83 -6.19 -8.45
N ILE A 185 16.81 -5.30 -7.46
CA ILE A 185 17.75 -5.31 -6.32
C ILE A 185 17.20 -6.20 -5.21
N ILE A 186 15.92 -6.05 -4.89
CA ILE A 186 15.23 -6.81 -3.85
C ILE A 186 13.76 -7.00 -4.22
N GLN A 187 13.26 -8.20 -3.93
CA GLN A 187 11.85 -8.55 -4.07
C GLN A 187 11.41 -9.33 -2.83
N GLU A 188 10.46 -8.78 -2.09
CA GLU A 188 9.98 -9.32 -0.81
C GLU A 188 8.46 -9.49 -0.86
N GLU A 189 7.97 -10.61 -0.31
CA GLU A 189 6.54 -10.80 -0.08
C GLU A 189 6.20 -10.32 1.33
N ILE A 190 5.29 -9.36 1.45
CA ILE A 190 4.82 -8.80 2.72
C ILE A 190 3.39 -9.23 3.01
N GLU A 191 3.11 -9.57 4.27
CA GLU A 191 1.74 -9.83 4.74
C GLU A 191 0.99 -8.50 4.92
N MET A 192 -0.18 -8.38 4.30
CA MET A 192 -1.03 -7.21 4.40
C MET A 192 -1.65 -7.13 5.80
N LYS A 193 -1.45 -5.99 6.46
CA LYS A 193 -2.14 -5.61 7.69
C LYS A 193 -3.46 -4.93 7.38
N GLN A 194 -4.40 -4.96 8.33
CA GLN A 194 -5.64 -4.19 8.22
C GLN A 194 -5.44 -2.82 8.87
N TYR A 195 -6.01 -1.78 8.26
CA TYR A 195 -5.99 -0.42 8.78
C TYR A 195 -7.38 0.04 9.19
N ILE A 196 -7.43 0.94 10.17
CA ILE A 196 -8.68 1.55 10.63
C ILE A 196 -8.54 3.06 10.49
N TYR A 197 -9.47 3.66 9.75
CA TYR A 197 -9.58 5.10 9.54
C TYR A 197 -10.91 5.60 10.11
N ARG A 198 -10.94 6.87 10.51
CA ARG A 198 -12.14 7.48 11.10
C ARG A 198 -12.57 8.68 10.27
N LEU A 199 -13.86 8.81 10.04
CA LEU A 199 -14.42 10.03 9.49
C LEU A 199 -14.25 11.15 10.53
N LYS A 200 -13.88 12.35 10.07
CA LYS A 200 -13.95 13.53 10.92
C LYS A 200 -15.41 13.91 11.04
N ASN A 201 -15.93 13.89 12.26
CA ASN A 201 -17.22 14.53 12.52
C ASN A 201 -16.96 16.03 12.42
N TYR A 202 -17.40 16.65 11.33
CA TYR A 202 -17.58 18.09 11.32
C TYR A 202 -18.74 18.36 12.28
N VAL A 203 -18.41 18.90 13.45
CA VAL A 203 -19.42 19.53 14.31
C VAL A 203 -19.79 20.81 13.57
N GLU A 204 -20.97 20.83 12.97
CA GLU A 204 -21.60 22.05 12.46
C GLU A 204 -21.91 23.02 13.60
#